data_AF-A0A967DBI2-F1
#
_entry.id   AF-A0A967DBI2-F1
#
_cell.length_a   1.000
_cell.length_b   1.000
_cell.length_c   1.000
_cell.angle_alpha   90.00
_cell.angle_beta   90.00
_cell.angle_gamma   90.00
#
_symmetry.space_group_name_H-M   'P 1'
#
loop_
_entity.id
_entity.type
_entity.pdbx_description
1 polymer ?
#
loop_
_entity_poly.entity_id
_entity_poly.type
_entity_poly.pdbx_seq_one_letter_code
_entity_poly.pdbx_strand_id
1 'polypeptide(L)' 'MRWDIFCQIIDNYGDAGICWRLARSLATQYDQNIR' A
#
# COMPACT_ATOMS: atom_id res chain seq x y z
N MET A 1 -1.98 15.10 3.31
CA MET A 1 -0.89 14.72 2.40
C MET A 1 -1.34 13.49 1.64
N ARG A 2 -1.16 13.45 0.32
CA ARG A 2 -1.54 12.28 -0.49
C ARG A 2 -0.33 11.39 -0.70
N TRP A 3 -0.52 10.08 -0.54
CA TRP A 3 0.51 9.07 -0.72
C TRP A 3 0.14 8.19 -1.91
N ASP A 4 1.06 8.06 -2.86
CA ASP A 4 0.94 7.14 -4.00
C ASP A 4 1.89 5.95 -3.77
N ILE A 5 1.34 4.73 -3.75
CA ILE A 5 2.12 3.51 -3.48
C ILE A 5 2.27 2.71 -4.79
N PHE A 6 3.50 2.63 -5.28
CA PHE A 6 3.84 1.88 -6.48
C PHE A 6 4.37 0.49 -6.11
N CYS A 7 3.79 -0.56 -6.71
CA CYS A 7 4.17 -1.93 -6.46
C CYS A 7 4.34 -2.67 -7.80
N GLN A 8 5.53 -3.17 -8.08
CA GLN A 8 5.79 -4.00 -9.25
C GLN A 8 5.66 -5.47 -8.84
N ILE A 9 4.79 -6.20 -9.52
CA ILE A 9 4.60 -7.64 -9.31
C ILE A 9 5.51 -8.36 -10.28
N ILE A 10 6.55 -9.01 -9.77
CA ILE A 10 7.56 -9.68 -10.62
C ILE A 10 7.29 -11.18 -10.73
N ASP A 11 6.95 -11.85 -9.64
CA ASP A 11 6.81 -13.32 -9.62
C ASP A 11 5.52 -13.79 -8.94
N ASN A 12 5.09 -13.15 -7.85
CA ASN A 12 3.90 -13.52 -7.08
C ASN A 12 3.22 -12.33 -6.38
N TYR A 13 2.05 -12.53 -5.78
CA TYR A 13 1.32 -11.48 -5.04
C TYR A 13 1.91 -11.11 -3.67
N GLY A 14 3.12 -11.57 -3.34
CA GLY A 14 3.79 -11.23 -2.09
C GLY A 14 4.01 -9.73 -1.94
N ASP A 15 4.58 -9.12 -2.98
CA ASP A 15 4.85 -7.67 -3.02
C ASP A 15 3.56 -6.87 -2.95
N ALA A 16 2.56 -7.23 -3.77
CA ALA A 16 1.24 -6.62 -3.74
C ALA A 16 0.57 -6.74 -2.36
N GLY A 17 0.73 -7.88 -1.69
CA GLY A 17 0.23 -8.10 -0.33
C GLY A 17 0.91 -7.24 0.72
N ILE A 18 2.22 -6.99 0.59
CA ILE A 18 2.96 -6.06 1.46
C ILE A 18 2.48 -4.63 1.22
N CYS A 19 2.47 -4.19 -0.05
CA CYS A 19 1.99 -2.86 -0.44
C CYS A 19 0.56 -2.61 0.06
N TRP A 20 -0.33 -3.59 -0.08
CA TRP A 20 -1.71 -3.50 0.41
C TRP A 20 -1.80 -3.40 1.93
N ARG A 21 -1.06 -4.22 2.69
CA ARG A 21 -1.08 -4.15 4.16
C ARG A 21 -0.55 -2.80 4.66
N LEU A 22 0.48 -2.27 4.02
CA LEU A 22 0.99 -0.93 4.31
C LEU A 22 -0.06 0.14 4.02
N ALA A 23 -0.62 0.16 2.80
CA ALA A 23 -1.66 1.07 2.36
C ALA A 23 -2.85 1.09 3.34
N ARG A 24 -3.33 -0.09 3.72
CA ARG A 24 -4.42 -0.25 4.67
C ARG A 24 -4.06 0.32 6.04
N SER A 25 -2.87 0.03 6.57
CA SER A 25 -2.43 0.56 7.86
C SER A 25 -2.39 2.09 7.85
N LEU A 26 -1.82 2.69 6.80
CA LEU A 26 -1.76 4.14 6.64
C LEU A 26 -3.16 4.77 6.54
N ALA A 27 -4.08 4.16 5.81
CA ALA A 27 -5.45 4.64 5.69
C ALA A 27 -6.23 4.51 7.01
N THR A 28 -6.15 3.37 7.70
CA THR A 28 -7.03 3.10 8.85
C THR A 28 -6.46 3.53 10.20
N GLN A 29 -5.14 3.53 10.37
CA GLN A 29 -4.50 3.87 11.66
C GLN A 29 -3.99 5.30 11.68
N TYR A 30 -3.63 5.86 10.53
CA TYR A 30 -3.00 7.17 10.42
C TYR A 30 -3.81 8.17 9.58
N ASP A 31 -5.03 7.80 9.16
CA ASP A 31 -5.95 8.63 8.37
C ASP A 31 -5.29 9.25 7.12
N GLN A 32 -4.36 8.52 6.51
CA GLN A 32 -3.66 9.01 5.32
C GLN A 32 -4.50 8.75 4.07
N ASN A 33 -4.48 9.72 3.14
CA ASN A 33 -5.10 9.58 1.84
C ASN A 33 -4.18 8.79 0.90
N ILE A 34 -4.57 7.57 0.55
CA ILE A 34 -3.76 6.62 -0.24
C ILE A 34 -4.30 6.49 -1.67
N ARG A 35 -3.39 6.35 -2.63
CA ARG A 35 -3.67 5.96 -4.01
C ARG A 35 -2.73 4.84 -4.46
#